data_AF-E2AIN6-F1
#
_entry.id   AF-E2AIN6-F1
#
_cell.length_a   1.000
_cell.length_b   1.000
_cell.length_c   1.000
_cell.angle_alpha   90.00
_cell.angle_beta   90.00
_cell.angle_gamma   90.00
#
_symmetry.space_group_name_H-M   'P 1'
#
loop_
_entity.id
_entity.type
_entity.pdbx_description
1 polymer ?
#
loop_
_entity_poly.entity_id
_entity_poly.type
_entity_poly.pdbx_seq_one_letter_code
_entity_poly.pdbx_strand_id
1 'polypeptide(L)' 'KKSKGVKNSVVARTLTFDDYERCLRREIEMTREQLCLRSKLHEVYTVRKSKVALSPYDDKRYEVPDLTDTLPW' A
#
# COMPACT_ATOMS: atom_id res chain seq x y z
N LYS A 1 -5.51 -7.61 -3.41
CA LYS A 1 -4.92 -6.28 -3.71
C LYS A 1 -3.38 -6.39 -3.65
N LYS A 2 -2.62 -5.69 -4.51
CA LYS A 2 -1.14 -5.73 -4.50
C LYS A 2 -0.61 -4.33 -4.18
N SER A 3 0.11 -4.17 -3.07
CA SER A 3 0.72 -2.90 -2.63
C SER A 3 1.90 -2.49 -3.51
N LYS A 4 1.60 -1.94 -4.69
CA LYS A 4 2.62 -1.50 -5.65
C LYS A 4 3.55 -0.46 -5.01
N GLY A 5 4.85 -0.57 -5.27
CA GLY A 5 5.86 0.36 -4.73
C GLY A 5 6.30 0.10 -3.29
N VAL A 6 5.72 -0.91 -2.62
CA VAL A 6 6.22 -1.44 -1.33
C VAL A 6 6.93 -2.77 -1.57
N LYS A 7 8.09 -2.97 -0.94
CA LYS A 7 8.83 -4.23 -1.03
C LYS A 7 8.01 -5.42 -0.52
N ASN A 8 8.05 -6.55 -1.26
CA ASN A 8 7.34 -7.77 -0.87
C ASN A 8 7.71 -8.26 0.54
N SER A 9 8.98 -8.16 0.93
CA SER A 9 9.41 -8.56 2.29
C SER A 9 8.80 -7.68 3.39
N VAL A 10 8.53 -6.41 3.10
CA VAL A 10 7.85 -5.50 4.03
C VAL A 10 6.37 -5.86 4.10
N VAL A 11 5.73 -6.12 2.96
CA VAL A 11 4.33 -6.56 2.91
C VAL A 11 4.15 -7.86 3.71
N ALA A 12 4.91 -8.90 3.39
CA ALA A 12 4.80 -10.21 4.02
C ALA A 12 5.03 -10.21 5.54
N ARG A 13 5.81 -9.24 6.04
CA ARG A 13 6.17 -9.16 7.47
C ARG A 13 5.25 -8.23 8.28
N THR A 14 4.63 -7.23 7.65
CA THR A 14 4.01 -6.10 8.38
C THR A 14 2.58 -5.77 7.97
N LEU A 15 2.03 -6.50 6.99
CA LEU A 15 0.64 -6.36 6.58
C LEU A 15 -0.08 -7.69 6.73
N THR A 16 -1.28 -7.60 7.28
CA THR A 16 -2.19 -8.72 7.50
C THR A 16 -3.49 -8.50 6.72
N PHE A 17 -4.35 -9.51 6.68
CA PHE A 17 -5.70 -9.36 6.13
C PHE A 17 -6.53 -8.36 6.94
N ASP A 18 -6.42 -8.38 8.27
CA ASP A 18 -7.14 -7.46 9.16
C ASP A 18 -6.74 -6.00 8.93
N ASP A 19 -5.46 -5.74 8.61
CA ASP A 19 -5.02 -4.41 8.18
C ASP A 19 -5.75 -3.96 6.91
N TYR A 20 -5.98 -4.87 5.97
CA TYR A 20 -6.76 -4.56 4.76
C TYR A 20 -8.24 -4.30 5.06
N GLU A 21 -8.89 -5.15 5.86
CA GLU A 21 -10.28 -4.94 6.26
C GLU A 21 -10.46 -3.61 7.00
N ARG A 22 -9.53 -3.28 7.92
CA ARG A 22 -9.53 -2.01 8.65
C ARG A 22 -9.31 -0.82 7.73
N CYS A 23 -8.40 -0.92 6.76
CA CYS A 23 -8.15 0.12 5.76
C CYS A 23 -9.44 0.43 4.99
N LEU A 24 -10.13 -0.61 4.53
CA LEU A 24 -11.34 -0.49 3.73
C LEU A 24 -12.51 0.08 4.54
N ARG A 25 -12.85 -0.54 5.67
CA ARG A 25 -14.06 -0.17 6.45
C ARG A 25 -13.97 1.17 7.17
N ARG A 26 -12.76 1.61 7.52
CA ARG A 26 -12.55 2.88 8.24
C ARG A 26 -12.06 3.99 7.33
N GLU A 27 -11.88 3.71 6.05
CA GLU A 27 -11.29 4.63 5.08
C GLU A 27 -9.94 5.20 5.52
N ILE A 28 -9.08 4.35 6.11
CA ILE A 28 -7.78 4.77 6.64
C ILE A 28 -6.66 4.28 5.75
N GLU A 29 -5.82 5.19 5.27
CA GLU A 29 -4.57 4.83 4.62
C GLU A 29 -3.55 4.28 5.62
N MET A 30 -2.86 3.21 5.23
CA MET A 30 -1.77 2.64 6.03
C MET A 30 -0.44 2.84 5.34
N THR A 31 0.50 3.43 6.05
CA THR A 31 1.88 3.59 5.59
C THR A 31 2.79 2.52 6.17
N ARG A 32 3.82 2.16 5.41
CA ARG A 32 4.91 1.29 5.84
C ARG A 32 6.24 1.86 5.42
N GLU A 33 7.22 1.69 6.28
CA GLU A 33 8.57 2.12 5.99
C GLU A 33 9.38 0.98 5.38
N GLN A 34 10.29 1.37 4.49
CA GLN A 34 11.22 0.47 3.87
C GLN A 34 12.57 1.14 3.68
N LEU A 35 13.63 0.37 3.93
CA LEU A 35 14.98 0.76 3.58
C LEU A 35 15.23 0.42 2.12
N CYS A 36 15.82 1.35 1.37
CA CYS A 36 16.14 1.19 -0.04
C CYS A 36 17.55 1.73 -0.31
N LEU A 37 18.35 0.96 -1.04
CA LEU A 37 19.66 1.43 -1.51
C LEU A 37 19.44 2.47 -2.59
N ARG A 38 20.23 3.55 -2.54
CA ARG A 38 20.23 4.61 -3.53
C ARG A 38 21.68 4.94 -3.89
N SER A 39 21.92 5.17 -5.16
CA SER A 39 23.20 5.67 -5.66
C SER A 39 23.01 7.07 -6.22
N LYS A 40 23.89 8.00 -5.84
CA LYS A 40 23.96 9.36 -6.40
C LYS A 40 25.43 9.78 -6.41
N LEU A 41 25.90 10.36 -7.52
CA LEU A 41 27.32 10.76 -7.69
C LEU A 41 28.32 9.64 -7.32
N HIS A 42 28.02 8.40 -7.72
CA HIS A 42 28.83 7.21 -7.42
C HIS A 42 28.92 6.82 -5.93
N GLU A 43 28.18 7.48 -5.05
CA GLU A 43 28.07 7.11 -3.65
C GLU A 43 26.80 6.29 -3.40
N VAL A 44 26.96 5.12 -2.78
CA VAL A 44 25.85 4.22 -2.42
C VAL A 44 25.52 4.39 -0.95
N TYR A 45 24.25 4.69 -0.67
CA TYR A 45 23.76 4.87 0.70
C TYR A 45 22.36 4.26 0.86
N THR A 46 21.98 4.03 2.12
CA THR A 46 20.65 3.52 2.46
C THR A 46 19.70 4.67 2.76
N VAL A 47 18.49 4.61 2.23
CA VAL A 47 17.43 5.59 2.45
C VAL A 47 16.22 4.92 3.09
N ARG A 48 15.72 5.48 4.19
CA ARG A 48 14.42 5.12 4.76
C ARG A 48 13.32 5.87 4.00
N LYS A 49 12.36 5.14 3.45
CA LYS A 49 11.22 5.70 2.73
C LYS A 49 9.94 5.23 3.38
N SER A 50 9.05 6.15 3.73
CA SER A 50 7.66 5.84 4.05
C SER A 50 6.85 5.75 2.74
N LYS A 51 6.00 4.74 2.62
CA LYS A 51 5.10 4.53 1.48
C LYS A 51 3.72 4.17 1.96
N VAL A 52 2.69 4.69 1.28
CA VAL A 52 1.32 4.19 1.42
C VAL A 52 1.30 2.75 0.91
N ALA A 53 0.97 1.83 1.79
CA ALA A 53 0.94 0.41 1.53
C ALA A 53 -0.49 -0.10 1.32
N LEU A 54 -1.46 0.49 2.01
CA LEU A 54 -2.88 0.27 1.77
C LEU A 54 -3.58 1.63 1.72
N SER A 55 -4.49 1.79 0.77
CA SER A 55 -5.38 2.94 0.68
C SER A 55 -6.77 2.44 0.28
N PRO A 56 -7.84 2.95 0.91
CA PRO A 56 -9.21 2.62 0.52
C PRO A 56 -9.55 3.18 -0.86
N TYR A 57 -8.80 4.18 -1.33
CA TYR A 57 -9.05 4.87 -2.61
C TYR A 57 -8.22 4.30 -3.77
N ASP A 58 -7.34 3.33 -3.51
CA ASP A 58 -6.48 2.69 -4.53
C ASP A 58 -7.22 1.61 -5.33
N ASP A 59 -8.52 1.80 -5.54
CA ASP A 59 -9.33 0.92 -6.36
C ASP A 59 -9.60 1.60 -7.71
N LYS A 60 -9.23 0.91 -8.79
CA LYS A 60 -9.61 1.26 -10.16
C LYS A 60 -11.09 0.93 -10.43
N ARG A 61 -11.90 0.87 -9.38
CA ARG A 61 -13.27 0.43 -9.42
C ARG A 61 -14.10 1.30 -8.48
N TYR A 62 -15.27 1.68 -8.94
CA TYR A 62 -16.29 2.38 -8.15
C TYR A 62 -17.15 1.35 -7.42
N GLU A 63 -17.26 1.46 -6.10
CA GLU A 63 -18.20 0.68 -5.31
C GLU A 63 -19.60 1.27 -5.51
N VAL A 64 -20.55 0.44 -5.95
CA VAL A 64 -21.94 0.86 -6.10
C VAL A 64 -22.61 0.79 -4.72
N PRO A 65 -23.19 1.89 -4.21
CA PRO A 65 -23.91 1.86 -2.93
C PRO A 65 -24.96 0.76 -2.92
N ASP A 66 -25.08 0.05 -1.78
CA ASP A 66 -26.06 -1.01 -1.52
C ASP A 66 -25.94 -2.28 -2.38
N LEU A 67 -24.85 -2.42 -3.16
CA LEU A 67 -24.55 -3.60 -3.97
C LEU A 67 -23.14 -4.13 -3.66
N THR A 68 -22.92 -5.42 -3.90
CA THR A 68 -21.57 -6.02 -3.81
C THR A 68 -20.79 -5.87 -5.13
N ASP A 69 -21.45 -5.40 -6.18
CA ASP A 69 -20.83 -5.18 -7.48
C ASP A 69 -19.98 -3.91 -7.50
N THR A 70 -18.82 -4.03 -8.15
CA THR A 70 -17.87 -2.94 -8.35
C THR A 70 -17.73 -2.69 -9.85
N LEU A 71 -17.91 -1.45 -10.30
CA LEU A 71 -17.74 -1.09 -11.71
C LEU A 71 -16.31 -0.66 -11.99
N PRO A 72 -15.69 -1.04 -13.12
CA PRO A 72 -14.40 -0.48 -13.52
C PRO A 72 -14.52 1.03 -13.74
N TRP A 73 -13.54 1.79 -13.23
CA TRP A 73 -13.33 3.19 -13.61
C TRP A 73 -12.43 3.29 -14.83
#